data_AF-A0A0R0M085-F1
#
_entry.id   AF-A0A0R0M085-F1
#
_cell.length_a   1.000
_cell.length_b   1.000
_cell.length_c   1.000
_cell.angle_alpha   90.00
_cell.angle_beta   90.00
_cell.angle_gamma   90.00
#
_symmetry.space_group_name_H-M   'P 1'
#
loop_
_entity.id
_entity.type
_entity.pdbx_description
1 polymer ?
#
loop_
_entity_poly.entity_id
_entity_poly.type
_entity_poly.pdbx_seq_one_letter_code
_entity_poly.pdbx_strand_id
1 'polypeptide(L)'
;HEVSSSDTESSETIFLKDGPSKTGPSEEYYFAKNRSLIDQFMVCLSDRRTSYKKSTQKPTIRKSKFSCSDMFISEDAFQFNDTEVSYRQEHLDYLVNQKVDVTMAKYIASLFIRDPLVNIKEYMSSNDNEDTENLYEFLNIQSNNFKSTMLKLPIDDGWRVELRSIEIQVTPYENY
;
A
#
# COMPACT_ATOMS: atom_id res chain seq x y z
N HIS A 1 70.09 -16.60 21.57
CA HIS A 1 69.84 -15.15 21.75
C HIS A 1 69.74 -14.55 20.36
N GLU A 2 68.53 -14.49 19.84
CA GLU A 2 68.22 -13.98 18.49
C GLU A 2 67.45 -12.67 18.58
N VAL A 3 67.58 -11.90 17.50
CA VAL A 3 67.39 -10.46 17.33
C VAL A 3 65.92 -10.09 17.11
N SER A 4 65.55 -8.89 17.55
CA SER A 4 64.24 -8.25 17.41
C SER A 4 63.89 -7.79 15.99
N SER A 5 62.65 -8.08 15.55
CA SER A 5 61.82 -7.41 14.52
C SER A 5 60.56 -8.29 14.39
N SER A 6 59.31 -7.86 14.27
CA SER A 6 58.71 -6.64 13.75
C SER A 6 57.20 -6.65 14.12
N ASP A 7 56.71 -5.52 14.58
CA ASP A 7 55.39 -4.91 14.32
C ASP A 7 54.19 -5.84 14.03
N THR A 8 53.35 -6.03 15.05
CA THR A 8 51.95 -6.41 14.89
C THR A 8 51.11 -5.16 14.61
N GLU A 9 50.80 -4.90 13.35
CA GLU A 9 49.73 -3.96 12.98
C GLU A 9 48.37 -4.58 13.32
N SER A 10 47.71 -3.96 14.30
CA SER A 10 46.29 -4.11 14.58
C SER A 10 45.48 -3.69 13.36
N SER A 11 44.63 -4.58 12.84
CA SER A 11 43.66 -4.26 11.81
C SER A 11 42.77 -3.09 12.24
N GLU A 12 43.05 -1.90 11.71
CA GLU A 12 42.18 -0.74 11.82
C GLU A 12 40.87 -1.04 11.08
N THR A 13 39.79 -1.13 11.86
CA THR A 13 38.42 -1.13 11.36
C THR A 13 38.17 0.24 10.73
N ILE A 14 38.17 0.30 9.39
CA ILE A 14 37.82 1.50 8.63
C ILE A 14 36.35 1.83 8.90
N PHE A 15 36.13 2.81 9.78
CA PHE A 15 34.85 3.49 9.92
C PHE A 15 34.56 4.23 8.61
N LEU A 16 33.67 3.67 7.78
CA LEU A 16 33.03 4.41 6.70
C LEU A 16 32.18 5.53 7.32
N LYS A 17 32.72 6.75 7.34
CA LYS A 17 31.98 7.97 7.64
C LYS A 17 31.03 8.31 6.49
N ASP A 18 29.81 8.65 6.90
CA ASP A 18 28.85 9.54 6.23
C ASP A 18 28.33 9.11 4.84
N GLY A 19 27.47 8.08 4.84
CA GLY A 19 26.45 7.90 3.79
C GLY A 19 25.14 8.62 4.16
N PRO A 20 24.31 9.04 3.20
CA PRO A 20 23.03 9.68 3.50
C PRO A 20 22.18 8.74 4.35
N SER A 21 21.63 9.27 5.44
CA SER A 21 20.77 8.50 6.35
C SER A 21 19.71 7.76 5.56
N LYS A 22 19.72 6.42 5.59
CA LYS A 22 18.73 5.55 4.94
C LYS A 22 17.38 5.53 5.66
N THR A 23 17.11 6.52 6.50
CA THR A 23 15.81 6.70 7.11
C THR A 23 15.04 7.68 6.24
N GLY A 24 14.03 7.17 5.52
CA GLY A 24 13.04 8.00 4.87
C GLY A 24 12.34 8.93 5.88
N PRO A 25 11.53 9.88 5.40
CA PRO A 25 10.76 10.78 6.25
C PRO A 25 10.00 10.03 7.36
N SER A 26 9.82 10.69 8.51
CA SER A 26 9.08 10.10 9.64
C SER A 26 7.62 9.86 9.27
N GLU A 27 6.94 8.94 9.96
CA GLU A 27 5.50 8.74 9.84
C GLU A 27 4.70 10.04 9.90
N GLU A 28 4.98 10.87 10.90
CA GLU A 28 4.33 12.16 11.11
C GLU A 28 4.42 13.07 9.87
N TYR A 29 5.52 13.01 9.13
CA TYR A 29 5.69 13.76 7.88
C TYR A 29 4.73 13.28 6.79
N TYR A 30 4.53 11.96 6.66
CA TYR A 30 3.60 11.37 5.69
C TYR A 30 2.15 11.75 5.96
N PHE A 31 1.76 11.73 7.24
CA PHE A 31 0.41 12.09 7.68
C PHE A 31 0.10 13.56 7.47
N ALA A 32 1.05 14.45 7.78
CA ALA A 32 0.84 15.88 7.61
C ALA A 32 0.70 16.28 6.13
N LYS A 33 1.52 15.72 5.24
CA LYS A 33 1.58 16.13 3.82
C LYS A 33 0.40 15.61 3.00
N ASN A 34 -0.06 14.39 3.29
CA ASN A 34 -1.11 13.74 2.52
C ASN A 34 -2.47 13.73 3.24
N ARG A 35 -2.61 14.49 4.34
CA ARG A 35 -3.78 14.44 5.23
C ARG A 35 -5.12 14.51 4.49
N SER A 36 -5.31 15.48 3.60
CA SER A 36 -6.58 15.61 2.84
C SER A 36 -6.91 14.43 1.92
N LEU A 37 -5.90 13.78 1.35
CA LEU A 37 -6.06 12.59 0.51
C LEU A 37 -6.29 11.37 1.40
N ILE A 38 -5.45 11.19 2.41
CA ILE A 38 -5.61 10.18 3.46
C ILE A 38 -7.03 10.25 4.00
N ASP A 39 -7.53 11.42 4.40
CA ASP A 39 -8.90 11.66 4.84
C ASP A 39 -9.91 11.20 3.77
N GLN A 40 -9.80 11.63 2.50
CA GLN A 40 -10.69 11.15 1.43
C GLN A 40 -10.71 9.62 1.29
N PHE A 41 -9.57 8.96 1.53
CA PHE A 41 -9.43 7.50 1.53
C PHE A 41 -9.92 6.84 2.84
N MET A 42 -9.75 7.49 4.00
CA MET A 42 -10.11 7.01 5.35
C MET A 42 -11.58 7.08 5.66
N VAL A 43 -12.31 7.87 4.91
CA VAL A 43 -13.73 8.08 5.11
C VAL A 43 -14.39 6.68 4.89
N CYS A 44 -13.92 5.83 3.96
CA CYS A 44 -14.39 4.42 3.84
C CYS A 44 -14.12 3.51 5.06
N LEU A 45 -13.13 3.84 5.88
CA LEU A 45 -12.77 3.11 7.09
C LEU A 45 -13.58 3.56 8.30
N SER A 46 -14.00 4.84 8.34
CA SER A 46 -14.81 5.40 9.44
C SER A 46 -16.14 4.67 9.66
N ASP A 47 -16.72 4.08 8.61
CA ASP A 47 -17.96 3.28 8.67
C ASP A 47 -17.78 1.93 9.42
N ARG A 48 -16.53 1.51 9.70
CA ARG A 48 -16.24 0.29 10.48
C ARG A 48 -16.19 0.48 11.99
N ARG A 49 -16.25 1.71 12.51
CA ARG A 49 -16.32 1.96 13.97
C ARG A 49 -17.68 1.65 14.56
N THR A 50 -18.71 1.60 13.74
CA THR A 50 -19.97 0.94 14.08
C THR A 50 -19.76 -0.57 14.16
N SER A 51 -20.16 -1.20 15.28
CA SER A 51 -20.13 -2.66 15.48
C SER A 51 -20.48 -3.38 14.19
N TYR A 52 -19.50 -4.12 13.63
CA TYR A 52 -19.59 -4.81 12.35
C TYR A 52 -20.89 -5.62 12.26
N LYS A 53 -21.90 -5.07 11.57
CA LYS A 53 -23.01 -5.87 11.07
C LYS A 53 -22.47 -6.58 9.84
N LYS A 54 -22.08 -7.85 10.01
CA LYS A 54 -21.78 -8.75 8.91
C LYS A 54 -22.92 -8.66 7.89
N SER A 55 -22.67 -7.96 6.77
CA SER A 55 -23.66 -7.85 5.71
C SER A 55 -24.05 -9.27 5.29
N THR A 56 -25.36 -9.53 5.25
CA THR A 56 -25.94 -10.84 4.94
C THR A 56 -25.69 -11.24 3.49
N GLN A 57 -25.34 -10.29 2.62
CA GLN A 57 -24.98 -10.54 1.23
C GLN A 57 -23.46 -10.60 1.07
N LYS A 58 -22.94 -11.80 0.82
CA LYS A 58 -21.56 -11.96 0.37
C LYS A 58 -21.49 -11.50 -1.10
N PRO A 59 -20.67 -10.49 -1.45
CA PRO A 59 -20.47 -10.16 -2.86
C PRO A 59 -19.92 -11.40 -3.58
N THR A 60 -20.44 -11.69 -4.77
CA THR A 60 -19.92 -12.78 -5.60
C THR A 60 -18.53 -12.40 -6.09
N ILE A 61 -17.49 -13.03 -5.53
CA ILE A 61 -16.09 -12.77 -5.91
C ILE A 61 -15.74 -13.67 -7.09
N ARG A 62 -15.54 -13.08 -8.28
CA ARG A 62 -15.21 -13.83 -9.51
C ARG A 62 -13.73 -14.13 -9.67
N LYS A 63 -12.85 -13.30 -9.09
CA LYS A 63 -11.39 -13.38 -9.25
C LYS A 63 -10.69 -13.54 -7.89
N SER A 64 -9.64 -14.36 -7.88
CA SER A 64 -8.74 -14.54 -6.72
C SER A 64 -8.12 -13.21 -6.27
N LYS A 65 -7.65 -13.15 -5.01
CA LYS A 65 -6.83 -12.03 -4.53
C LYS A 65 -5.54 -11.89 -5.37
N PHE A 66 -5.02 -13.02 -5.85
CA PHE A 66 -3.90 -13.12 -6.78
C PHE A 66 -4.44 -13.24 -8.21
N SER A 67 -4.47 -12.15 -8.95
CA SER A 67 -5.02 -12.12 -10.31
C SER A 67 -4.51 -10.95 -11.13
N CYS A 68 -4.82 -10.93 -12.43
CA CYS A 68 -4.63 -9.75 -13.25
C CYS A 68 -5.50 -8.58 -12.75
N SER A 69 -5.12 -7.37 -13.12
CA SER A 69 -5.88 -6.15 -12.82
C SER A 69 -7.33 -6.26 -13.32
N ASP A 70 -8.25 -5.73 -12.51
CA ASP A 70 -9.69 -5.91 -12.74
C ASP A 70 -10.28 -4.86 -13.68
N MET A 71 -9.70 -3.65 -13.68
CA MET A 71 -10.17 -2.51 -14.47
C MET A 71 -9.09 -1.46 -14.70
N PHE A 72 -9.30 -0.63 -15.71
CA PHE A 72 -8.62 0.64 -15.92
C PHE A 72 -9.22 1.73 -15.02
N ILE A 73 -8.35 2.63 -14.54
CA ILE A 73 -8.70 3.70 -13.61
C ILE A 73 -8.97 5.03 -14.34
N SER A 74 -8.45 5.18 -15.57
CA SER A 74 -8.65 6.39 -16.39
C SER A 74 -10.07 6.44 -16.96
N GLU A 75 -10.69 7.62 -16.91
CA GLU A 75 -12.01 7.89 -17.52
C GLU A 75 -12.00 7.63 -19.03
N ASP A 76 -10.94 8.02 -19.74
CA ASP A 76 -10.80 7.81 -21.19
C ASP A 76 -10.77 6.31 -21.56
N ALA A 77 -10.30 5.47 -20.63
CA ALA A 77 -10.22 4.03 -20.80
C ALA A 77 -11.48 3.30 -20.30
N PHE A 78 -12.51 4.01 -19.84
CA PHE A 78 -13.73 3.41 -19.28
C PHE A 78 -14.41 2.45 -20.25
N GLN A 79 -14.40 2.76 -21.55
CA GLN A 79 -14.97 1.91 -22.59
C GLN A 79 -14.32 0.51 -22.69
N PHE A 80 -13.09 0.35 -22.17
CA PHE A 80 -12.37 -0.92 -22.16
C PHE A 80 -12.63 -1.74 -20.88
N ASN A 81 -13.38 -1.20 -19.92
CA ASN A 81 -13.81 -1.92 -18.72
C ASN A 81 -15.06 -2.79 -19.03
N ASP A 82 -14.89 -3.78 -19.89
CA ASP A 82 -15.94 -4.70 -20.34
C ASP A 82 -16.24 -5.85 -19.36
N THR A 83 -15.40 -6.00 -18.34
CA THR A 83 -15.48 -7.08 -17.36
C THR A 83 -16.19 -6.63 -16.10
N GLU A 84 -17.06 -7.48 -15.56
CA GLU A 84 -17.73 -7.22 -14.29
C GLU A 84 -16.74 -7.26 -13.12
N VAL A 85 -16.63 -6.14 -12.41
CA VAL A 85 -15.82 -6.01 -11.18
C VAL A 85 -16.75 -6.02 -9.98
N SER A 86 -16.49 -6.92 -9.04
CA SER A 86 -17.22 -6.99 -7.77
C SER A 86 -16.78 -5.84 -6.85
N TYR A 87 -17.73 -5.07 -6.34
CA TYR A 87 -17.53 -4.03 -5.33
C TYR A 87 -18.78 -3.92 -4.46
N ARG A 88 -18.69 -3.23 -3.32
CA ARG A 88 -19.86 -2.90 -2.50
C ARG A 88 -20.37 -1.51 -2.89
N GLN A 89 -21.66 -1.40 -3.19
CA GLN A 89 -22.28 -0.13 -3.60
C GLN A 89 -22.14 0.94 -2.51
N GLU A 90 -22.28 0.56 -1.23
CA GLU A 90 -22.10 1.45 -0.07
C GLU A 90 -20.74 2.17 -0.11
N HIS A 91 -19.64 1.47 -0.41
CA HIS A 91 -18.31 2.08 -0.50
C HIS A 91 -18.16 2.98 -1.73
N LEU A 92 -18.76 2.61 -2.86
CA LEU A 92 -18.73 3.43 -4.07
C LEU A 92 -19.48 4.75 -3.84
N ASP A 93 -20.72 4.68 -3.36
CA ASP A 93 -21.57 5.86 -3.12
C ASP A 93 -20.90 6.82 -2.15
N TYR A 94 -20.30 6.25 -1.11
CA TYR A 94 -19.57 7.00 -0.11
C TYR A 94 -18.38 7.78 -0.69
N LEU A 95 -17.53 7.13 -1.51
CA LEU A 95 -16.38 7.79 -2.15
C LEU A 95 -16.81 8.86 -3.16
N VAL A 96 -17.85 8.58 -3.93
CA VAL A 96 -18.42 9.56 -4.88
C VAL A 96 -18.96 10.78 -4.15
N ASN A 97 -19.63 10.59 -3.00
CA ASN A 97 -20.08 11.70 -2.15
C ASN A 97 -18.93 12.54 -1.59
N GLN A 98 -17.74 11.96 -1.43
CA GLN A 98 -16.50 12.66 -1.07
C GLN A 98 -15.78 13.30 -2.26
N LYS A 99 -16.39 13.31 -3.45
CA LYS A 99 -15.85 13.88 -4.69
C LYS A 99 -14.65 13.11 -5.26
N VAL A 100 -14.51 11.83 -4.94
CA VAL A 100 -13.60 10.94 -5.67
C VAL A 100 -14.25 10.62 -7.02
N ASP A 101 -13.46 10.66 -8.10
CA ASP A 101 -13.93 10.25 -9.43
C ASP A 101 -14.59 8.88 -9.38
N VAL A 102 -15.65 8.67 -10.17
CA VAL A 102 -16.47 7.45 -10.16
C VAL A 102 -15.64 6.22 -10.53
N THR A 103 -14.73 6.33 -11.49
CA THR A 103 -13.89 5.20 -11.93
C THR A 103 -12.88 4.84 -10.85
N MET A 104 -12.23 5.85 -10.27
CA MET A 104 -11.31 5.67 -9.13
C MET A 104 -12.03 5.12 -7.89
N ALA A 105 -13.22 5.65 -7.58
CA ALA A 105 -14.04 5.22 -6.45
C ALA A 105 -14.44 3.75 -6.60
N LYS A 106 -14.81 3.33 -7.81
CA LYS A 106 -15.14 1.92 -8.12
C LYS A 106 -13.92 1.01 -7.97
N TYR A 107 -12.73 1.46 -8.42
CA TYR A 107 -11.47 0.74 -8.21
C TYR A 107 -11.20 0.54 -6.72
N ILE A 108 -11.27 1.60 -5.91
CA ILE A 108 -11.03 1.54 -4.46
C ILE A 108 -12.06 0.62 -3.78
N ALA A 109 -13.35 0.80 -4.08
CA ALA A 109 -14.43 -0.01 -3.53
C ALA A 109 -14.25 -1.51 -3.83
N SER A 110 -13.64 -1.87 -4.97
CA SER A 110 -13.34 -3.26 -5.32
C SER A 110 -12.27 -3.89 -4.43
N LEU A 111 -11.35 -3.11 -3.84
CA LEU A 111 -10.32 -3.62 -2.92
C LEU A 111 -10.93 -4.05 -1.58
N PHE A 112 -12.00 -3.37 -1.15
CA PHE A 112 -12.68 -3.58 0.13
C PHE A 112 -13.67 -4.76 0.15
N ILE A 113 -13.84 -5.49 -0.96
CA ILE A 113 -14.67 -6.72 -0.95
C ILE A 113 -13.99 -7.87 -0.19
N ARG A 114 -12.70 -7.74 0.09
CA ARG A 114 -11.87 -8.79 0.69
C ARG A 114 -11.47 -8.40 2.10
N ASP A 115 -11.58 -9.36 3.01
CA ASP A 115 -11.11 -9.18 4.38
C ASP A 115 -9.58 -9.07 4.43
N PRO A 116 -9.03 -8.23 5.33
CA PRO A 116 -7.59 -8.16 5.58
C PRO A 116 -7.07 -9.51 6.09
N LEU A 117 -5.87 -9.91 5.64
CA LEU A 117 -5.28 -11.21 5.99
C LEU A 117 -4.62 -11.19 7.37
N VAL A 118 -4.05 -10.05 7.76
CA VAL A 118 -3.35 -9.88 9.03
C VAL A 118 -4.03 -8.75 9.79
N ASN A 119 -4.39 -8.99 11.05
CA ASN A 119 -4.83 -7.92 11.94
C ASN A 119 -3.60 -7.43 12.70
N ILE A 120 -3.01 -6.32 12.27
CA ILE A 120 -1.79 -5.81 12.88
C ILE A 120 -2.15 -4.97 14.10
N LYS A 121 -2.47 -5.65 15.21
CA LYS A 121 -2.78 -5.02 16.50
C LYS A 121 -1.63 -4.17 17.05
N GLU A 122 -0.40 -4.40 16.58
CA GLU A 122 0.81 -3.69 17.03
C GLU A 122 0.91 -2.26 16.48
N TYR A 123 0.26 -1.92 15.36
CA TYR A 123 0.19 -0.54 14.85
C TYR A 123 -0.98 0.27 15.43
N MET A 124 -1.82 -0.35 16.26
CA MET A 124 -2.88 0.32 17.01
C MET A 124 -2.38 0.66 18.42
N SER A 125 -1.23 1.33 18.50
CA SER A 125 -0.73 1.80 19.78
C SER A 125 -1.61 2.95 20.25
N SER A 126 -2.00 2.96 21.53
CA SER A 126 -2.93 3.95 22.10
C SER A 126 -2.46 5.42 22.02
N ASN A 127 -1.29 5.69 21.44
CA ASN A 127 -0.67 7.00 21.30
C ASN A 127 -0.58 7.51 19.86
N ASP A 128 -0.92 6.70 18.85
CA ASP A 128 -0.90 7.14 17.46
C ASP A 128 -2.18 7.91 17.12
N ASN A 129 -2.04 8.93 16.27
CA ASN A 129 -3.15 9.70 15.75
C ASN A 129 -4.07 8.80 14.89
N GLU A 130 -5.38 9.02 15.02
CA GLU A 130 -6.43 8.25 14.33
C GLU A 130 -6.20 8.10 12.81
N ASP A 131 -5.66 9.15 12.17
CA ASP A 131 -5.33 9.18 10.74
C ASP A 131 -4.25 8.14 10.38
N THR A 132 -3.36 7.84 11.32
CA THR A 132 -2.27 6.87 11.19
C THR A 132 -2.74 5.44 11.21
N GLU A 133 -3.56 5.10 12.20
CA GLU A 133 -4.18 3.78 12.28
C GLU A 133 -4.99 3.48 11.02
N ASN A 134 -5.80 4.44 10.57
CA ASN A 134 -6.62 4.27 9.38
C ASN A 134 -5.74 4.06 8.12
N LEU A 135 -4.58 4.73 8.00
CA LEU A 135 -3.66 4.51 6.88
C LEU A 135 -3.07 3.12 6.87
N TYR A 136 -2.66 2.62 8.01
CA TYR A 136 -2.19 1.24 8.10
C TYR A 136 -3.27 0.23 7.74
N GLU A 137 -4.51 0.46 8.16
CA GLU A 137 -5.61 -0.43 7.79
C GLU A 137 -5.86 -0.42 6.28
N PHE A 138 -5.82 0.76 5.65
CA PHE A 138 -5.92 0.87 4.19
C PHE A 138 -4.75 0.15 3.50
N LEU A 139 -3.51 0.43 3.92
CA LEU A 139 -2.32 -0.17 3.33
C LEU A 139 -2.32 -1.69 3.44
N ASN A 140 -2.81 -2.22 4.55
CA ASN A 140 -2.98 -3.66 4.77
C ASN A 140 -3.99 -4.28 3.79
N ILE A 141 -5.11 -3.60 3.52
CA ILE A 141 -6.08 -4.07 2.52
C ILE A 141 -5.49 -4.00 1.11
N GLN A 142 -4.84 -2.88 0.80
CA GLN A 142 -4.19 -2.65 -0.49
C GLN A 142 -3.11 -3.70 -0.78
N SER A 143 -2.23 -3.98 0.20
CA SER A 143 -1.15 -4.96 0.06
C SER A 143 -1.64 -6.40 -0.04
N ASN A 144 -2.84 -6.71 0.47
CA ASN A 144 -3.45 -8.03 0.40
C ASN A 144 -4.22 -8.29 -0.91
N ASN A 145 -4.28 -7.31 -1.82
CA ASN A 145 -4.84 -7.42 -3.16
C ASN A 145 -3.70 -7.54 -4.19
N PHE A 146 -3.26 -8.77 -4.46
CA PHE A 146 -2.13 -9.08 -5.34
C PHE A 146 -2.51 -9.01 -6.82
N LYS A 147 -2.51 -7.80 -7.37
CA LYS A 147 -2.81 -7.52 -8.79
C LYS A 147 -1.55 -7.44 -9.65
N SER A 148 -1.68 -7.65 -10.95
CA SER A 148 -0.58 -7.52 -11.92
C SER A 148 -0.05 -6.09 -12.05
N THR A 149 -0.95 -5.10 -11.90
CA THR A 149 -0.59 -3.70 -11.74
C THR A 149 -1.32 -3.11 -10.54
N MET A 150 -0.65 -2.24 -9.79
CA MET A 150 -1.22 -1.69 -8.57
C MET A 150 -0.88 -0.21 -8.39
N LEU A 151 -1.92 0.59 -8.16
CA LEU A 151 -1.76 1.99 -7.79
C LEU A 151 -1.34 2.06 -6.31
N LYS A 152 -0.21 2.70 -6.04
CA LYS A 152 0.29 2.96 -4.69
C LYS A 152 -0.09 4.37 -4.29
N LEU A 153 -0.49 4.52 -3.03
CA LEU A 153 -0.73 5.84 -2.45
C LEU A 153 0.54 6.70 -2.54
N PRO A 154 0.37 8.02 -2.72
CA PRO A 154 1.48 8.96 -2.67
C PRO A 154 2.02 9.01 -1.24
N ILE A 155 3.30 8.69 -1.10
CA ILE A 155 4.00 8.72 0.20
C ILE A 155 5.04 9.86 0.17
N ASP A 156 5.75 10.10 -0.96
CA ASP A 156 6.70 11.22 -1.11
C ASP A 156 6.64 11.90 -2.48
N ASP A 157 6.89 11.09 -3.52
CA ASP A 157 7.14 11.50 -4.92
C ASP A 157 5.85 11.51 -5.77
N GLY A 158 4.69 11.60 -5.12
CA GLY A 158 3.39 11.51 -5.78
C GLY A 158 2.93 10.08 -6.04
N TRP A 159 1.99 9.94 -6.98
CA TRP A 159 1.37 8.67 -7.32
C TRP A 159 2.38 7.72 -7.97
N ARG A 160 2.34 6.45 -7.56
CA ARG A 160 3.22 5.41 -8.13
C ARG A 160 2.39 4.26 -8.64
N VAL A 161 2.89 3.61 -9.69
CA VAL A 161 2.33 2.37 -10.23
C VAL A 161 3.36 1.26 -10.06
N GLU A 162 2.94 0.15 -9.46
CA GLU A 162 3.76 -1.04 -9.30
C GLU A 162 3.38 -2.05 -10.39
N LEU A 163 4.37 -2.47 -11.18
CA LEU A 163 4.24 -3.56 -12.16
C LEU A 163 4.75 -4.86 -11.54
N ARG A 164 3.91 -5.90 -11.54
CA ARG A 164 4.14 -7.14 -10.77
C ARG A 164 4.09 -8.41 -11.62
N SER A 165 4.08 -8.26 -12.95
CA SER A 165 3.97 -9.36 -13.91
C SER A 165 5.32 -9.91 -14.38
N ILE A 166 6.43 -9.30 -13.97
CA ILE A 166 7.77 -9.68 -14.43
C ILE A 166 8.27 -10.86 -13.59
N GLU A 167 8.69 -11.92 -14.27
CA GLU A 167 9.34 -13.06 -13.63
C GLU A 167 10.83 -12.78 -13.40
N ILE A 168 11.35 -13.20 -12.25
CA ILE A 168 12.78 -13.09 -11.95
C ILE A 168 13.59 -14.04 -12.86
N GLN A 169 14.61 -13.50 -13.50
CA GLN A 169 15.52 -14.25 -14.36
C GLN A 169 16.75 -14.73 -13.60
N VAL A 170 17.47 -15.71 -14.16
CA VAL A 170 18.59 -16.39 -13.47
C VAL A 170 19.74 -15.43 -13.22
N THR A 171 20.02 -14.54 -14.18
CA THR A 171 21.18 -13.65 -14.10
C THR A 171 20.78 -12.22 -13.68
N PRO A 172 21.64 -11.48 -12.98
CA PRO A 172 21.39 -10.06 -12.70
C PRO A 172 21.27 -9.23 -13.98
N TYR A 173 21.93 -9.62 -15.07
CA TYR A 173 21.89 -8.90 -16.34
C TYR A 173 20.51 -8.94 -17.01
N GLU A 174 19.78 -10.05 -16.88
CA GLU A 174 18.43 -10.18 -17.42
C GLU A 174 17.37 -9.45 -16.57
N ASN A 175 17.71 -9.13 -15.32
CA ASN A 175 16.83 -8.41 -14.38
C ASN A 175 17.14 -6.91 -14.28
N TYR A 176 18.29 -6.46 -14.80
CA TYR A 176 18.74 -5.06 -14.77
C TYR A 176 18.17 -4.28 -15.96
#